data_AF-A0A2G9TDY9-F1
#
_entry.id   AF-A0A2G9TDY9-F1
#
_cell.length_a   1.000
_cell.length_b   1.000
_cell.length_c   1.000
_cell.angle_alpha   90.00
_cell.angle_beta   90.00
_cell.angle_gamma   90.00
#
_symmetry.space_group_name_H-M   'P 1'
#
loop_
_entity.id
_entity.type
_entity.pdbx_description
1 polymer ?
#
loop_
_entity_poly.entity_id
_entity_poly.type
_entity_poly.pdbx_seq_one_letter_code
_entity_poly.pdbx_strand_id
1 'polypeptide(L)'
;LFSNSTFEYAINPEKKEPTLMAMTKKALEIMEKSDRGFFLLVEGGLIDIAEHKNRMYDTFVEMHEFEEAIRENYSWLVAPEIYVMYIKARQMTDSSETLIVVTADHAHAFTIPGYVPLQESIFGKFLV
;
A
#
# COMPACT_ATOMS: atom_id res chain seq x y z
N LEU A 1 11.10 16.43 0.85
CA LEU A 1 11.38 15.55 -0.31
C LEU A 1 12.45 14.55 0.12
N PHE A 2 12.25 13.25 -0.12
CA PHE A 2 13.05 12.19 0.51
C PHE A 2 13.99 11.44 -0.46
N SER A 3 13.84 11.66 -1.78
CA SER A 3 14.71 11.13 -2.83
C SER A 3 14.90 12.19 -3.93
N ASN A 4 15.98 12.08 -4.71
CA ASN A 4 16.23 12.90 -5.90
C ASN A 4 15.40 12.46 -7.12
N SER A 5 14.75 11.29 -7.04
CA SER A 5 13.88 10.72 -8.06
C SER A 5 12.78 9.90 -7.37
N THR A 6 12.33 8.80 -7.97
CA THR A 6 11.48 7.80 -7.34
C THR A 6 12.13 7.25 -6.06
N PHE A 7 11.30 6.83 -5.11
CA PHE A 7 11.75 6.09 -3.93
C PHE A 7 12.28 4.72 -4.34
N GLU A 8 13.10 4.15 -3.47
CA GLU A 8 13.43 2.72 -3.54
C GLU A 8 12.22 1.85 -3.16
N TYR A 9 12.18 0.64 -3.71
CA TYR A 9 11.15 -0.35 -3.39
C TYR A 9 11.15 -0.70 -1.89
N ALA A 10 9.97 -0.92 -1.32
CA ALA A 10 9.74 -1.28 0.07
C ALA A 10 10.41 -2.60 0.48
N ILE A 11 10.73 -3.48 -0.48
CA ILE A 11 11.53 -4.68 -0.22
C ILE A 11 12.97 -4.36 0.22
N ASN A 12 13.51 -3.19 -0.13
CA ASN A 12 14.90 -2.87 0.19
C ASN A 12 15.06 -2.60 1.69
N PRO A 13 15.78 -3.45 2.44
CA PRO A 13 15.97 -3.26 3.88
C PRO A 13 16.84 -2.04 4.20
N GLU A 14 17.60 -1.51 3.23
CA GLU A 14 18.47 -0.35 3.42
C GLU A 14 17.76 0.99 3.14
N LYS A 15 16.54 0.95 2.60
CA LYS A 15 15.70 2.10 2.26
C LYS A 15 15.66 3.12 3.39
N LYS A 16 15.85 4.41 3.06
CA LYS A 16 15.89 5.51 4.04
C LYS A 16 14.66 6.40 3.98
N GLU A 17 13.91 6.33 2.89
CA GLU A 17 12.68 7.08 2.69
C GLU A 17 11.59 6.57 3.64
N PRO A 18 10.72 7.46 4.15
CA PRO A 18 9.60 7.04 4.98
C PRO A 18 8.69 6.09 4.21
N THR A 19 8.02 5.21 4.95
CA THR A 19 6.96 4.36 4.42
C THR A 19 5.78 5.20 3.94
N LEU A 20 4.99 4.66 3.02
CA LEU A 20 3.76 5.34 2.57
C LEU A 20 2.80 5.54 3.75
N MET A 21 2.81 4.60 4.70
CA MET A 21 2.20 4.72 6.02
C MET A 21 2.59 6.01 6.74
N ALA A 22 3.90 6.18 6.96
CA ALA A 22 4.43 7.24 7.81
C ALA A 22 4.13 8.61 7.19
N MET A 23 4.20 8.71 5.86
CA MET A 23 3.82 9.92 5.14
C MET A 23 2.32 10.20 5.28
N THR A 24 1.46 9.20 5.10
CA THR A 24 0.00 9.35 5.21
C THR A 24 -0.42 9.75 6.61
N LYS A 25 0.08 9.06 7.64
CA LYS A 25 -0.16 9.41 9.05
C LYS A 25 0.27 10.84 9.33
N LYS A 26 1.45 11.24 8.85
CA LYS A 26 1.95 12.59 9.08
C LYS A 26 1.12 13.65 8.35
N ALA A 27 0.65 13.35 7.15
CA ALA A 27 -0.24 14.23 6.40
C ALA A 27 -1.57 14.43 7.14
N LEU A 28 -2.21 13.36 7.61
CA LEU A 28 -3.45 13.42 8.39
C LEU A 28 -3.27 14.23 9.68
N GLU A 29 -2.21 13.98 10.46
CA GLU A 29 -1.88 14.76 11.67
C GLU A 29 -1.76 16.29 11.42
N ILE A 30 -1.38 16.68 10.21
CA ILE A 30 -1.26 18.09 9.82
C ILE A 30 -2.60 18.61 9.31
N MET A 31 -3.29 17.85 8.45
CA MET A 31 -4.51 18.29 7.77
C MET A 31 -5.75 18.30 8.67
N GLU A 32 -5.84 17.41 9.66
CA GLU A 32 -6.95 17.36 10.63
C GLU A 32 -7.07 18.64 11.48
N LYS A 33 -6.04 19.49 11.51
CA LYS A 33 -6.07 20.79 12.21
C LYS A 33 -6.87 21.85 11.47
N SER A 34 -7.33 21.58 10.25
CA SER A 34 -8.12 22.51 9.44
C SER A 34 -9.62 22.32 9.69
N ASP A 35 -10.28 23.36 10.18
CA ASP A 35 -11.74 23.39 10.37
C ASP A 35 -12.53 23.45 9.04
N ARG A 36 -11.84 23.57 7.89
CA ARG A 36 -12.47 23.60 6.55
C ARG A 36 -12.45 22.25 5.85
N GLY A 37 -12.02 21.18 6.54
CA GLY A 37 -11.73 19.89 5.94
C GLY A 37 -10.47 19.92 5.08
N PHE A 38 -10.23 18.82 4.36
CA PHE A 38 -9.05 18.64 3.50
C PHE A 38 -9.33 17.68 2.35
N PHE A 39 -8.44 17.72 1.34
CA PHE A 39 -8.31 16.70 0.32
C PHE A 39 -6.91 16.11 0.43
N LEU A 40 -6.81 14.78 0.48
CA LEU A 40 -5.55 14.06 0.54
C LEU A 40 -5.54 12.98 -0.55
N LEU A 41 -4.53 13.03 -1.41
CA LEU A 41 -4.22 11.97 -2.37
C LEU A 41 -3.02 11.18 -1.83
N VAL A 42 -3.15 9.86 -1.79
CA VAL A 42 -2.10 8.91 -1.42
C VAL A 42 -1.94 7.93 -2.58
N GLU A 43 -0.73 7.80 -3.10
CA GLU A 43 -0.45 7.05 -4.32
C GLU A 43 0.62 5.97 -4.07
N GLY A 44 0.29 4.72 -4.39
CA GLY A 44 1.22 3.59 -4.42
C GLY A 44 1.96 3.47 -5.76
N GLY A 45 2.59 4.55 -6.23
CA GLY A 45 3.08 4.64 -7.62
C GLY A 45 4.19 3.65 -8.01
N LEU A 46 4.86 3.03 -7.03
CA LEU A 46 5.86 1.99 -7.30
C LEU A 46 5.26 0.66 -7.79
N ILE A 47 3.96 0.42 -7.58
CA ILE A 47 3.22 -0.74 -8.10
C ILE A 47 3.34 -0.76 -9.64
N ASP A 48 2.98 0.34 -10.29
CA ASP A 48 3.08 0.53 -11.74
C ASP A 48 4.50 0.26 -12.27
N ILE A 49 5.50 0.87 -11.63
CA ILE A 49 6.90 0.72 -12.04
C ILE A 49 7.40 -0.72 -11.88
N ALA A 50 6.91 -1.45 -10.87
CA ALA A 50 7.24 -2.86 -10.68
C ALA A 50 6.54 -3.75 -11.72
N GLU A 51 5.27 -3.50 -12.05
CA GLU A 51 4.52 -4.24 -13.08
C GLU A 51 5.12 -4.01 -14.48
N HIS A 52 5.52 -2.78 -14.82
CA HIS A 52 6.24 -2.48 -16.06
C HIS A 52 7.56 -3.26 -16.20
N LYS A 53 8.19 -3.63 -15.08
CA LYS A 53 9.42 -4.45 -15.06
C LYS A 53 9.14 -5.96 -14.96
N ASN A 54 7.87 -6.38 -14.94
CA ASN A 54 7.43 -7.74 -14.67
C ASN A 54 8.00 -8.31 -13.35
N ARG A 55 8.23 -7.45 -12.36
CA ARG A 55 8.78 -7.82 -11.05
C ARG A 55 7.64 -8.06 -10.06
N MET A 56 6.98 -9.21 -10.19
CA MET A 56 5.75 -9.50 -9.45
C MET A 56 5.98 -9.56 -7.93
N TYR A 57 7.07 -10.14 -7.45
CA TYR A 57 7.35 -10.13 -6.01
C TYR A 57 7.41 -8.70 -5.45
N ASP A 58 8.12 -7.80 -6.14
CA ASP A 58 8.18 -6.38 -5.75
C ASP A 58 6.84 -5.68 -5.91
N THR A 59 6.06 -6.01 -6.95
CA THR A 59 4.70 -5.48 -7.15
C THR A 59 3.82 -5.78 -5.95
N PHE A 60 3.80 -7.03 -5.49
CA PHE A 60 3.03 -7.44 -4.32
C PHE A 60 3.58 -6.84 -3.03
N VAL A 61 4.88 -6.62 -2.91
CA VAL A 61 5.47 -5.90 -1.76
C VAL A 61 5.07 -4.42 -1.77
N GLU A 62 5.01 -3.75 -2.92
CA GLU A 62 4.52 -2.37 -3.04
C GLU A 62 3.02 -2.27 -2.82
N MET A 63 2.24 -3.24 -3.32
CA MET A 63 0.82 -3.36 -2.99
C MET A 63 0.64 -3.57 -1.49
N HIS A 64 1.48 -4.39 -0.87
CA HIS A 64 1.47 -4.60 0.57
C HIS A 64 1.89 -3.34 1.33
N GLU A 65 2.86 -2.56 0.88
CA GLU A 65 3.22 -1.26 1.50
C GLU A 65 2.08 -0.23 1.35
N PHE A 66 1.42 -0.21 0.19
CA PHE A 66 0.22 0.60 -0.05
C PHE A 66 -0.93 0.15 0.85
N GLU A 67 -1.06 -1.15 1.09
CA GLU A 67 -2.01 -1.73 2.02
C GLU A 67 -1.63 -1.42 3.49
N GLU A 68 -0.43 -1.80 3.95
CA GLU A 68 0.17 -1.71 5.30
C GLU A 68 0.39 -0.30 5.83
N ALA A 69 -0.16 0.71 5.18
CA ALA A 69 -0.25 2.03 5.74
C ALA A 69 -0.89 2.07 7.16
N ILE A 70 -1.38 0.94 7.71
CA ILE A 70 -2.20 0.79 8.92
C ILE A 70 -1.99 -0.60 9.57
N ARG A 71 -0.80 -0.95 10.06
CA ARG A 71 -0.68 -2.15 10.93
C ARG A 71 0.13 -1.90 12.18
N GLU A 72 -0.42 -1.11 13.10
CA GLU A 72 0.23 -0.89 14.39
C GLU A 72 -0.09 -1.97 15.43
N ASN A 73 -1.05 -2.90 15.25
CA ASN A 73 -1.31 -3.92 16.31
C ASN A 73 -2.19 -5.16 16.04
N TYR A 74 -2.49 -5.58 14.80
CA TYR A 74 -3.21 -6.85 14.60
C TYR A 74 -2.31 -7.94 14.05
N SER A 75 -2.12 -8.96 14.89
CA SER A 75 -1.50 -10.23 14.54
C SER A 75 -2.07 -10.77 13.22
N TRP A 76 -1.17 -11.30 12.40
CA TRP A 76 -1.29 -11.81 11.02
C TRP A 76 -2.42 -12.85 10.77
N LEU A 77 -3.28 -13.17 11.73
CA LEU A 77 -4.13 -14.36 11.68
C LEU A 77 -5.64 -14.11 11.53
N VAL A 78 -6.15 -12.87 11.46
CA VAL A 78 -7.62 -12.65 11.52
C VAL A 78 -8.22 -11.52 10.67
N ALA A 79 -7.52 -10.89 9.73
CA ALA A 79 -8.16 -9.95 8.81
C ALA A 79 -8.36 -10.61 7.44
N PRO A 80 -9.59 -10.77 6.93
CA PRO A 80 -9.79 -11.10 5.54
C PRO A 80 -9.17 -9.98 4.70
N GLU A 81 -8.42 -10.40 3.67
CA GLU A 81 -7.81 -9.55 2.66
C GLU A 81 -8.77 -8.45 2.20
N ILE A 82 -8.22 -7.24 1.99
CA ILE A 82 -8.86 -6.02 1.48
C ILE A 82 -8.95 -4.88 2.52
N TYR A 83 -8.10 -3.87 2.26
CA TYR A 83 -8.10 -2.50 2.76
C TYR A 83 -7.49 -2.22 4.13
N VAL A 84 -6.17 -2.35 4.22
CA VAL A 84 -5.44 -1.84 5.38
C VAL A 84 -5.29 -0.31 5.30
N MET A 85 -5.07 0.37 4.13
CA MET A 85 -5.05 1.86 4.02
C MET A 85 -6.39 2.56 4.37
N TYR A 86 -7.49 1.83 4.35
CA TYR A 86 -8.77 2.34 4.82
C TYR A 86 -8.79 2.42 6.36
N ILE A 87 -8.24 1.44 7.08
CA ILE A 87 -8.49 1.27 8.51
C ILE A 87 -7.97 2.43 9.39
N LYS A 88 -6.80 3.03 9.14
CA LYS A 88 -6.16 4.11 9.95
C LYS A 88 -6.73 5.44 9.54
N ALA A 89 -6.94 5.66 8.24
CA ALA A 89 -7.69 6.81 7.80
C ALA A 89 -9.06 6.79 8.50
N ARG A 90 -9.72 5.63 8.60
CA ARG A 90 -10.94 5.45 9.39
C ARG A 90 -10.79 5.54 10.91
N GLN A 91 -9.61 5.24 11.47
CA GLN A 91 -9.34 5.42 12.91
C GLN A 91 -8.99 6.86 13.26
N MET A 92 -8.42 7.61 12.33
CA MET A 92 -7.97 8.99 12.51
C MET A 92 -9.06 10.00 12.09
N THR A 93 -9.94 9.61 11.17
CA THR A 93 -11.01 10.47 10.66
C THR A 93 -12.40 9.99 11.06
N ASP A 94 -13.35 10.92 11.20
CA ASP A 94 -14.75 10.59 11.41
C ASP A 94 -15.38 10.09 10.10
N SER A 95 -15.88 8.87 10.17
CA SER A 95 -16.61 8.20 9.09
C SER A 95 -17.81 8.92 8.50
N SER A 96 -18.45 9.78 9.30
CA SER A 96 -19.63 10.54 8.91
C SER A 96 -19.25 11.82 8.16
N GLU A 97 -17.99 12.26 8.27
CA GLU A 97 -17.49 13.50 7.68
C GLU A 97 -16.43 13.25 6.59
N THR A 98 -15.88 12.02 6.52
CA THR A 98 -14.76 11.69 5.64
C THR A 98 -15.10 10.57 4.65
N LEU A 99 -15.01 10.89 3.36
CA LEU A 99 -15.08 9.92 2.26
C LEU A 99 -13.67 9.45 1.89
N ILE A 100 -13.45 8.13 1.91
CA ILE A 100 -12.22 7.50 1.42
C ILE A 100 -12.56 6.73 0.16
N VAL A 101 -11.82 7.01 -0.91
CA VAL A 101 -11.94 6.31 -2.20
C VAL A 101 -10.60 5.66 -2.51
N VAL A 102 -10.63 4.37 -2.86
CA VAL A 102 -9.47 3.64 -3.35
C VAL A 102 -9.78 3.14 -4.75
N THR A 103 -8.88 3.44 -5.69
CA THR A 103 -9.01 3.07 -7.10
C THR A 103 -7.62 2.85 -7.69
N ALA A 104 -7.57 2.23 -8.86
CA ALA A 104 -6.43 2.32 -9.77
C ALA A 104 -6.75 3.33 -10.87
N ASP A 105 -5.72 3.90 -11.47
CA ASP A 105 -5.78 4.73 -12.66
C ASP A 105 -5.88 3.86 -13.93
N HIS A 106 -5.15 2.75 -13.98
CA HIS A 106 -5.27 1.71 -14.99
C HIS A 106 -4.82 0.33 -14.47
N ALA A 107 -4.98 -0.70 -15.31
CA ALA A 107 -4.49 -2.05 -15.03
C ALA A 107 -3.25 -2.38 -15.88
N HIS A 108 -2.59 -3.49 -15.55
CA HIS A 108 -1.53 -4.09 -16.36
C HIS A 108 -1.98 -5.43 -16.95
N ALA A 109 -1.17 -5.98 -17.87
CA ALA A 109 -1.38 -7.29 -18.48
C ALA A 109 -1.04 -8.48 -17.54
N PHE A 110 -1.16 -8.28 -16.23
CA PHE A 110 -0.93 -9.32 -15.23
C PHE A 110 -2.04 -10.37 -15.28
N THR A 111 -1.65 -11.64 -15.18
CA THR A 111 -2.57 -12.78 -15.13
C THR A 111 -2.11 -13.78 -14.08
N ILE A 112 -3.06 -14.41 -13.37
CA ILE A 112 -2.79 -15.52 -12.45
C ILE A 112 -3.23 -16.82 -13.15
N PRO A 113 -2.30 -17.55 -13.80
CA PRO A 113 -2.65 -18.81 -14.45
C PRO A 113 -2.91 -19.91 -13.41
N GLY A 114 -3.90 -20.75 -13.68
CA GLY A 114 -4.15 -21.98 -12.91
C GLY A 114 -3.24 -23.15 -13.34
N TYR A 115 -3.18 -24.25 -12.59
CA TYR A 115 -3.90 -24.56 -11.35
C TYR A 115 -2.94 -24.52 -10.15
N VAL A 116 -2.90 -23.40 -9.42
CA VAL A 116 -2.08 -23.27 -8.19
C VAL A 116 -2.82 -23.93 -7.02
N PRO A 117 -2.23 -24.91 -6.30
CA PRO A 117 -2.84 -25.49 -5.11
C PRO A 117 -3.02 -24.43 -4.02
N LEU A 118 -4.10 -24.51 -3.24
CA LEU A 118 -4.43 -23.54 -2.18
C LEU A 118 -3.31 -23.30 -1.16
N GLN A 119 -2.48 -24.31 -0.92
CA GLN A 119 -1.40 -24.27 0.08
C GLN A 119 -0.06 -23.81 -0.51
N GLU A 120 0.01 -23.53 -1.81
CA GLU A 120 1.22 -23.04 -2.46
C GLU A 120 1.23 -21.52 -2.55
N SER A 121 2.43 -20.94 -2.50
CA SER A 121 2.63 -19.51 -2.74
C SER A 121 2.14 -19.12 -4.13
N ILE A 122 1.60 -17.92 -4.28
CA ILE A 122 1.26 -17.32 -5.58
C ILE A 122 2.50 -17.15 -6.48
N PHE A 123 3.70 -17.12 -5.89
CA PHE A 123 4.98 -17.11 -6.61
C PHE A 123 5.52 -18.51 -6.96
N GLY A 124 4.77 -19.56 -6.65
CA GLY A 124 5.17 -20.95 -6.86
C GLY A 124 6.32 -21.40 -5.95
N LYS A 125 6.95 -22.53 -6.31
CA LYS A 125 8.08 -23.14 -5.57
C LYS A 125 9.48 -22.62 -5.99
N PHE A 126 9.57 -21.51 -6.70
CA PHE A 126 10.84 -21.00 -7.21
C PHE A 126 11.42 -19.90 -6.31
N LEU A 127 11.78 -20.26 -5.09
CA LEU A 127 12.72 -19.51 -4.26
C LEU A 127 13.60 -20.52 -3.51
N VAL A 128 14.72 -20.90 -4.13
CA VAL A 128 15.94 -21.37 -3.46
C VAL A 128 17.09 -20.60 -4.06
#